data_AF-A0AAE0ES80-F1
#
_entry.id   AF-A0AAE0ES80-F1
#
_cell.length_a   1.000
_cell.length_b   1.000
_cell.length_c   1.000
_cell.angle_alpha   90.00
_cell.angle_beta   90.00
_cell.angle_gamma   90.00
#
_symmetry.space_group_name_H-M   'P 1'
#
loop_
_entity.id
_entity.type
_entity.pdbx_description
1 polymer ?
#
loop_
_entity_poly.entity_id
_entity_poly.type
_entity_poly.pdbx_seq_one_letter_code
_entity_poly.pdbx_strand_id
1 'polypeptide(L)'
;MIGAVNDAPALKRADVGIAVEGATDAAQAAADIVFTEPGLSTMITAIILSREIFQRMKNYVIYRVACTLQLVFFFFIASLAFHPSDFTPEDTPQWPQYFKIPVLGLVFITILNDGTIISIAYDRVVPHKNPEKWALPELFVVSTVLGAIAVASSLLMLWLCLDSFNSYGFLHQLGLDGLNYSQVMMAMYLKVSLSDFFTVFAARTHRFCWSRIPGLALVGAFTVATVCSTLLSRYWEDIIDIHSHSHSNYNYMRSLHWDMIGFIWAYCAIWFLIQDLAKVITYKFMYSTGISTDNIHTATEMVKKEAMRAARTDSEYVTTAHYLDRDPNELPPPLVDAVQRIDHLETVIEKLTNILFPDGDVPPEFTFIRPTRTLTADRHMLMRMGSGAGSMRVE
;
A
#
# COMPACT_ATOMS: atom_id res chain seq x y z
N MET A 1 9.32 43.22 4.13
CA MET A 1 10.58 42.60 3.65
C MET A 1 11.43 41.95 4.76
N ILE A 2 11.27 42.30 6.04
CA ILE A 2 12.11 41.78 7.15
C ILE A 2 11.65 40.41 7.69
N GLY A 3 10.40 40.00 7.45
CA GLY A 3 9.85 38.74 7.97
C GLY A 3 10.46 37.47 7.37
N ALA A 4 10.75 37.44 6.07
CA ALA A 4 11.09 36.20 5.37
C ALA A 4 12.52 35.69 5.59
N VAL A 5 13.47 36.52 6.06
CA VAL A 5 14.81 36.06 6.50
C VAL A 5 14.72 35.32 7.83
N ASN A 6 13.76 35.69 8.69
CA ASN A 6 13.53 35.03 9.97
C ASN A 6 12.86 33.66 9.82
N ASP A 7 12.25 33.36 8.67
CA ASP A 7 11.63 32.06 8.41
C ASP A 7 12.66 31.00 8.02
N ALA A 8 13.87 31.38 7.58
CA ALA A 8 14.90 30.45 7.12
C ALA A 8 15.31 29.38 8.18
N PRO A 9 15.56 29.73 9.46
CA PRO A 9 15.83 28.72 10.49
C PRO A 9 14.64 27.78 10.75
N ALA A 10 13.41 28.28 10.64
CA ALA A 10 12.21 27.46 10.83
C ALA A 10 12.00 26.50 9.66
N LEU A 11 12.16 26.98 8.42
CA LEU A 11 12.13 26.16 7.20
C LEU A 11 13.20 25.07 7.25
N LYS A 12 14.41 25.39 7.72
CA LYS A 12 15.49 24.42 7.84
C LYS A 12 15.28 23.37 8.94
N ARG A 13 14.53 23.72 9.98
CA ARG A 13 14.20 22.82 11.10
C ARG A 13 12.95 21.95 10.83
N ALA A 14 12.09 22.36 9.91
CA ALA A 14 10.91 21.60 9.53
C ALA A 14 11.30 20.26 8.88
N ASP A 15 10.44 19.25 9.01
CA ASP A 15 10.63 17.97 8.30
C ASP A 15 10.59 18.16 6.77
N VAL A 16 9.83 19.16 6.31
CA VAL A 16 9.80 19.66 4.92
C VAL A 16 9.58 21.17 4.96
N GLY A 17 10.61 21.94 4.59
CA GLY A 17 10.51 23.39 4.40
C GLY A 17 9.94 23.73 3.02
N ILE A 18 8.89 24.56 2.95
CA ILE A 18 8.26 24.97 1.68
C ILE A 18 8.36 26.48 1.53
N ALA A 19 9.01 26.95 0.47
CA ALA A 19 8.99 28.34 0.04
C ALA A 19 7.97 28.53 -1.09
N VAL A 20 7.17 29.58 -0.99
CA VAL A 20 6.16 29.94 -2.00
C VAL A 20 6.78 30.87 -3.05
N GLU A 21 6.17 30.94 -4.23
CA GLU A 21 6.55 31.91 -5.26
C GLU A 21 6.62 33.33 -4.67
N GLY A 22 7.71 34.05 -4.94
CA GLY A 22 7.96 35.40 -4.40
C GLY A 22 8.54 35.41 -2.97
N ALA A 23 8.84 34.25 -2.38
CA ALA A 23 9.64 34.19 -1.15
C ALA A 23 11.06 34.76 -1.38
N THR A 24 11.68 35.29 -0.33
CA THR A 24 13.04 35.83 -0.42
C THR A 24 14.04 34.74 -0.78
N ASP A 25 15.14 35.11 -1.45
CA ASP A 25 16.21 34.18 -1.82
C ASP A 25 16.75 33.40 -0.60
N ALA A 26 16.78 34.03 0.57
CA ALA A 26 17.14 33.39 1.82
C ALA A 26 16.16 32.29 2.24
N ALA A 27 14.86 32.50 2.08
CA ALA A 27 13.83 31.50 2.37
C ALA A 27 13.82 30.37 1.32
N GLN A 28 13.98 30.72 0.03
CA GLN A 28 14.09 29.74 -1.05
C GLN A 28 15.33 28.84 -0.88
N ALA A 29 16.47 29.41 -0.48
CA ALA A 29 17.69 28.65 -0.22
C ALA A 29 17.60 27.77 1.04
N ALA A 30 16.72 28.12 1.99
CA ALA A 30 16.52 27.35 3.22
C ALA A 30 15.45 26.24 3.09
N ALA A 31 14.57 26.33 2.10
CA ALA A 31 13.47 25.38 1.86
C ALA A 31 13.93 24.13 1.08
N ASP A 32 13.22 23.02 1.28
CA ASP A 32 13.41 21.78 0.52
C ASP A 32 12.63 21.78 -0.79
N ILE A 33 11.51 22.52 -0.83
CA ILE A 33 10.64 22.65 -1.99
C ILE A 33 10.36 24.14 -2.21
N VAL A 34 10.53 24.61 -3.45
CA VAL A 34 10.17 25.96 -3.87
C VAL A 34 9.04 25.86 -4.89
N PHE A 35 7.89 26.46 -4.60
CA PHE A 35 6.79 26.54 -5.55
C PHE A 35 7.01 27.65 -6.57
N THR A 36 6.76 27.33 -7.83
CA THR A 36 6.82 28.27 -8.95
C THR A 36 5.50 29.01 -9.18
N GLU A 37 4.44 28.60 -8.50
CA GLU A 37 3.11 29.22 -8.56
C GLU A 37 2.62 29.52 -7.15
N PRO A 38 1.87 30.61 -6.95
CA PRO A 38 1.42 31.00 -5.63
C PRO A 38 0.12 30.27 -5.27
N GLY A 39 -0.11 30.09 -3.96
CA GLY A 39 -1.41 29.67 -3.44
C GLY A 39 -1.44 28.29 -2.81
N LEU A 40 -2.44 28.09 -1.93
CA LEU A 40 -2.65 26.85 -1.19
C LEU A 40 -3.00 25.66 -2.10
N SER A 41 -3.57 25.93 -3.28
CA SER A 41 -3.90 24.91 -4.27
C SER A 41 -2.66 24.12 -4.72
N THR A 42 -1.54 24.81 -4.99
CA THR A 42 -0.27 24.20 -5.38
C THR A 42 0.26 23.25 -4.30
N MET A 43 0.11 23.63 -3.03
CA MET A 43 0.47 22.80 -1.88
C MET A 43 -0.38 21.52 -1.82
N ILE A 44 -1.70 21.63 -2.01
CA ILE A 44 -2.60 20.48 -1.99
C ILE A 44 -2.25 19.52 -3.13
N THR A 45 -2.02 20.03 -4.34
CA THR A 45 -1.59 19.22 -5.49
C THR A 45 -0.26 18.50 -5.22
N ALA A 46 0.72 19.19 -4.66
CA ALA A 46 2.00 18.59 -4.30
C ALA A 46 1.85 17.45 -3.26
N ILE A 47 0.99 17.63 -2.26
CA ILE A 47 0.70 16.60 -1.25
C ILE A 47 0.02 15.38 -1.89
N ILE A 48 -0.94 15.59 -2.79
CA ILE A 48 -1.63 14.49 -3.50
C ILE A 48 -0.63 13.71 -4.36
N LEU A 49 0.18 14.41 -5.16
CA LEU A 49 1.19 13.78 -6.01
C LEU A 49 2.24 13.01 -5.21
N SER A 50 2.69 13.56 -4.07
CA SER A 50 3.61 12.88 -3.16
C SER A 50 3.02 11.55 -2.64
N ARG A 51 1.74 11.54 -2.28
CA ARG A 51 1.03 10.31 -1.87
C ARG A 51 0.92 9.29 -2.99
N GLU A 52 0.71 9.73 -4.23
CA GLU A 52 0.74 8.83 -5.40
C GLU A 52 2.12 8.20 -5.59
N ILE A 53 3.19 9.01 -5.57
CA ILE A 53 4.56 8.52 -5.69
C ILE A 53 4.86 7.51 -4.57
N PHE A 54 4.44 7.79 -3.34
CA PHE A 54 4.61 6.89 -2.21
C PHE A 54 3.93 5.53 -2.43
N GLN A 55 2.70 5.52 -2.96
CA GLN A 55 2.00 4.28 -3.32
C GLN A 55 2.76 3.48 -4.40
N ARG A 56 3.25 4.16 -5.45
CA ARG A 56 4.04 3.51 -6.50
C ARG A 56 5.32 2.91 -5.93
N MET A 57 5.99 3.61 -5.02
CA MET A 57 7.19 3.13 -4.33
C MET A 57 6.90 1.88 -3.49
N LYS A 58 5.80 1.84 -2.73
CA LYS A 58 5.42 0.63 -1.97
C LYS A 58 5.20 -0.57 -2.89
N ASN A 59 4.41 -0.41 -3.95
CA ASN A 59 4.15 -1.47 -4.93
C ASN A 59 5.44 -1.97 -5.58
N TYR A 60 6.34 -1.05 -5.92
CA TYR A 60 7.65 -1.34 -6.48
C TYR A 60 8.52 -2.18 -5.52
N VAL A 61 8.60 -1.80 -4.25
CA VAL A 61 9.42 -2.54 -3.27
C VAL A 61 8.82 -3.92 -3.03
N ILE A 62 7.49 -4.06 -2.95
CA ILE A 62 6.83 -5.38 -2.83
C ILE A 62 7.23 -6.29 -3.98
N TYR A 63 7.11 -5.77 -5.21
CA TYR A 63 7.48 -6.47 -6.42
C TYR A 63 8.97 -6.87 -6.42
N ARG A 64 9.87 -5.91 -6.17
CA ARG A 64 11.31 -6.14 -6.25
C ARG A 64 11.77 -7.17 -5.22
N VAL A 65 11.26 -7.09 -3.98
CA VAL A 65 11.57 -8.09 -2.95
C VAL A 65 11.05 -9.46 -3.37
N ALA A 66 9.81 -9.58 -3.84
CA ALA A 66 9.25 -10.87 -4.28
C ALA A 66 10.09 -11.53 -5.40
N CYS A 67 10.48 -10.78 -6.44
CA CYS A 67 11.28 -11.32 -7.55
C CYS A 67 12.70 -11.69 -7.12
N THR A 68 13.32 -10.92 -6.22
CA THR A 68 14.65 -11.29 -5.68
C THR A 68 14.59 -12.58 -4.88
N LEU A 69 13.56 -12.75 -4.04
CA LEU A 69 13.33 -13.99 -3.31
C LEU A 69 13.09 -15.16 -4.27
N GLN A 70 12.28 -14.95 -5.31
CA GLN A 70 12.04 -15.95 -6.35
C GLN A 70 13.34 -16.44 -6.97
N LEU A 71 14.17 -15.54 -7.51
CA LEU A 71 15.40 -15.93 -8.19
C LEU A 71 16.38 -16.63 -7.24
N VAL A 72 16.67 -16.03 -6.09
CA VAL A 72 17.68 -16.56 -5.16
C VAL A 72 17.28 -17.93 -4.62
N PHE A 73 16.06 -18.06 -4.08
CA PHE A 73 15.62 -19.31 -3.47
C PHE A 73 15.32 -20.39 -4.52
N PHE A 74 14.82 -20.02 -5.70
CA PHE A 74 14.64 -20.98 -6.79
C PHE A 74 15.97 -21.62 -7.17
N PHE A 75 17.00 -20.84 -7.52
CA PHE A 75 18.28 -21.41 -7.95
C PHE A 75 18.99 -22.15 -6.82
N PHE A 76 18.90 -21.64 -5.59
CA PHE A 76 19.47 -22.31 -4.42
C PHE A 76 18.83 -23.69 -4.19
N ILE A 77 17.50 -23.77 -4.17
CA ILE A 77 16.79 -25.04 -3.93
C ILE A 77 16.91 -25.96 -5.14
N ALA A 78 16.78 -25.44 -6.36
CA ALA A 78 16.93 -26.23 -7.59
C ALA A 78 18.31 -26.89 -7.68
N SER A 79 19.37 -26.18 -7.30
CA SER A 79 20.73 -26.75 -7.30
C SER A 79 20.95 -27.80 -6.23
N LEU A 80 20.20 -27.80 -5.11
CA LEU A 80 20.43 -28.74 -4.00
C LEU A 80 19.48 -29.94 -4.02
N ALA A 81 18.22 -29.73 -4.40
CA ALA A 81 17.17 -30.73 -4.29
C ALA A 81 16.90 -31.49 -5.59
N PHE A 82 17.21 -30.90 -6.75
CA PHE A 82 16.95 -31.51 -8.05
C PHE A 82 18.28 -31.86 -8.71
N HIS A 83 18.53 -33.15 -8.87
CA HIS A 83 19.66 -33.70 -9.60
C HIS A 83 19.19 -34.17 -10.98
N PRO A 84 19.45 -33.42 -12.08
CA PRO A 84 19.01 -33.81 -13.41
C PRO A 84 19.56 -35.19 -13.84
N SER A 85 20.69 -35.63 -13.29
CA SER A 85 21.25 -36.96 -13.53
C SER A 85 20.27 -38.10 -13.29
N ASP A 86 19.38 -37.97 -12.29
CA ASP A 86 18.47 -39.02 -11.85
C ASP A 86 17.29 -39.20 -12.81
N PHE A 87 17.04 -38.20 -13.66
CA PHE A 87 15.95 -38.16 -14.63
C PHE A 87 16.44 -38.39 -16.07
N THR A 88 17.71 -38.78 -16.25
CA THR A 88 18.31 -38.98 -17.59
C THR A 88 17.66 -40.17 -18.30
N PRO A 89 17.11 -39.99 -19.51
CA PRO A 89 16.66 -41.11 -20.35
C PRO A 89 17.81 -42.03 -20.78
N GLU A 90 17.55 -43.33 -20.87
CA GLU A 90 18.54 -44.37 -21.25
C GLU A 90 19.21 -44.10 -22.61
N ASP A 91 18.50 -43.47 -23.54
CA ASP A 91 18.97 -43.20 -24.91
C ASP A 91 19.72 -41.85 -25.07
N THR A 92 19.88 -41.08 -23.99
CA THR A 92 20.51 -39.75 -24.05
C THR A 92 21.81 -39.70 -23.25
N PRO A 93 22.78 -38.87 -23.68
CA PRO A 93 24.01 -38.74 -22.92
C PRO A 93 23.73 -38.12 -21.54
N GLN A 94 24.53 -38.51 -20.54
CA GLN A 94 24.25 -38.25 -19.12
C GLN A 94 24.12 -36.77 -18.79
N TRP A 95 23.03 -36.39 -18.10
CA TRP A 95 22.77 -35.01 -17.69
C TRP A 95 23.66 -34.60 -16.51
N PRO A 96 23.92 -33.28 -16.34
CA PRO A 96 24.74 -32.80 -15.23
C PRO A 96 24.09 -33.07 -13.87
N GLN A 97 24.91 -33.27 -12.85
CA GLN A 97 24.45 -33.52 -11.47
C GLN A 97 23.69 -32.33 -10.86
N TYR A 98 24.06 -31.10 -11.21
CA TYR A 98 23.44 -29.89 -10.65
C TYR A 98 22.71 -29.11 -11.72
N PHE A 99 21.49 -28.67 -11.41
CA PHE A 99 20.74 -27.77 -12.27
C PHE A 99 21.44 -26.40 -12.37
N LYS A 100 21.68 -25.96 -13.60
CA LYS A 100 22.27 -24.64 -13.90
C LYS A 100 21.63 -24.06 -15.16
N ILE A 101 21.48 -22.74 -15.19
CA ILE A 101 21.10 -21.98 -16.38
C ILE A 101 22.29 -21.12 -16.80
N PRO A 102 22.56 -20.97 -18.11
CA PRO A 102 23.62 -20.08 -18.59
C PRO A 102 23.42 -18.63 -18.13
N VAL A 103 24.52 -17.93 -17.84
CA VAL A 103 24.49 -16.53 -17.38
C VAL A 103 23.74 -15.63 -18.36
N LEU A 104 23.86 -15.89 -19.67
CA LEU A 104 23.10 -15.19 -20.71
C LEU A 104 21.59 -15.21 -20.47
N GLY A 105 21.01 -16.35 -20.06
CA GLY A 105 19.59 -16.43 -19.75
C GLY A 105 19.19 -15.54 -18.57
N LEU A 106 20.03 -15.49 -17.54
CA LEU A 106 19.82 -14.58 -16.39
C LEU A 106 19.90 -13.11 -16.81
N VAL A 107 20.86 -12.76 -17.66
CA VAL A 107 21.02 -11.39 -18.18
C VAL A 107 19.76 -10.97 -18.94
N PHE A 108 19.22 -11.81 -19.82
CA PHE A 108 17.97 -11.51 -20.52
C PHE A 108 16.78 -11.34 -19.56
N ILE A 109 16.65 -12.19 -18.54
CA ILE A 109 15.62 -12.03 -17.50
C ILE A 109 15.76 -10.65 -16.84
N THR A 110 16.97 -10.27 -16.41
CA THR A 110 17.19 -9.00 -15.71
C THR A 110 16.92 -7.78 -16.59
N ILE A 111 17.38 -7.78 -17.85
CA ILE A 111 17.20 -6.65 -18.76
C ILE A 111 15.72 -6.42 -19.06
N LEU A 112 14.98 -7.51 -19.34
CA LEU A 112 13.55 -7.39 -19.66
C LEU A 112 12.75 -7.01 -18.41
N ASN A 113 13.12 -7.51 -17.23
CA ASN A 113 12.50 -7.14 -15.96
C ASN A 113 12.71 -5.64 -15.65
N ASP A 114 13.93 -5.11 -15.80
CA ASP A 114 14.23 -3.69 -15.59
C ASP A 114 13.40 -2.78 -16.50
N GLY A 115 13.17 -3.18 -17.75
CA GLY A 115 12.26 -2.48 -18.66
C GLY A 115 10.84 -2.35 -18.09
N THR A 116 10.31 -3.42 -17.51
CA THR A 116 8.98 -3.39 -16.87
C THR A 116 8.97 -2.61 -15.56
N ILE A 117 10.07 -2.60 -14.80
CA ILE A 117 10.19 -1.83 -13.55
C ILE A 117 9.98 -0.33 -13.79
N ILE A 118 10.57 0.22 -14.85
CA ILE A 118 10.46 1.64 -15.19
C ILE A 118 8.99 2.06 -15.37
N SER A 119 8.16 1.17 -15.92
CA SER A 119 6.75 1.45 -16.16
C SER A 119 5.89 1.54 -14.88
N ILE A 120 6.35 0.98 -13.74
CA ILE A 120 5.68 1.05 -12.45
C ILE A 120 5.61 2.50 -11.94
N ALA A 121 6.62 3.31 -12.26
CA ALA A 121 6.67 4.73 -11.88
C ALA A 121 5.55 5.57 -12.53
N TYR A 122 4.98 5.10 -13.64
CA TYR A 122 3.89 5.75 -14.38
C TYR A 122 2.53 5.05 -14.19
N ASP A 123 2.44 4.10 -13.26
CA ASP A 123 1.22 3.35 -13.04
C ASP A 123 0.12 4.18 -12.36
N ARG A 124 -1.14 3.82 -12.62
CA ARG A 124 -2.30 4.45 -12.00
C ARG A 124 -2.41 4.00 -10.55
N VAL A 125 -2.34 4.98 -9.64
CA VAL A 125 -2.48 4.77 -8.20
C VAL A 125 -3.55 5.67 -7.60
N VAL A 126 -4.18 5.21 -6.52
CA VAL A 126 -5.12 6.02 -5.76
C VAL A 126 -4.38 6.51 -4.51
N PRO A 127 -4.21 7.82 -4.32
CA PRO A 127 -3.55 8.36 -3.15
C PRO A 127 -4.37 8.05 -1.90
N HIS A 128 -3.69 7.71 -0.82
CA HIS A 128 -4.34 7.44 0.44
C HIS A 128 -4.88 8.74 1.08
N LYS A 129 -6.02 8.66 1.77
CA LYS A 129 -6.67 9.86 2.36
C LYS A 129 -5.92 10.39 3.58
N ASN A 130 -5.28 9.50 4.32
CA ASN A 130 -4.48 9.83 5.50
C ASN A 130 -2.98 9.80 5.15
N PRO A 131 -2.13 10.55 5.86
CA PRO A 131 -0.68 10.44 5.72
C PRO A 131 -0.23 9.00 5.98
N GLU A 132 0.44 8.40 5.00
CA GLU A 132 0.99 7.05 5.17
C GLU A 132 2.36 7.07 5.82
N LYS A 133 2.64 6.00 6.57
CA LYS A 133 3.96 5.69 7.10
C LYS A 133 4.47 4.41 6.44
N TRP A 134 5.78 4.23 6.42
CA TRP A 134 6.39 2.99 5.92
C TRP A 134 6.07 1.81 6.86
N ALA A 135 5.09 0.99 6.49
CA ALA A 135 4.77 -0.26 7.15
C ALA A 135 5.69 -1.39 6.63
N LEU A 136 6.99 -1.32 6.97
CA LEU A 136 7.98 -2.30 6.50
C LEU A 136 7.62 -3.76 6.81
N PRO A 137 7.11 -4.13 8.00
CA PRO A 137 6.74 -5.52 8.28
C PRO A 137 5.64 -6.03 7.34
N GLU A 138 4.64 -5.19 7.07
CA GLU A 138 3.57 -5.55 6.14
C GLU A 138 4.10 -5.79 4.73
N LEU A 139 4.97 -4.89 4.29
CA LEU A 139 5.62 -5.00 3.00
C LEU A 139 6.38 -6.32 2.87
N PHE A 140 7.23 -6.65 3.84
CA PHE A 140 8.05 -7.86 3.80
C PHE A 140 7.20 -9.13 3.84
N VAL A 141 6.17 -9.20 4.70
CA VAL A 141 5.28 -10.38 4.77
C VAL A 141 4.61 -10.65 3.43
N VAL A 142 4.01 -9.63 2.81
CA VAL A 142 3.34 -9.77 1.52
C VAL A 142 4.34 -10.19 0.42
N SER A 143 5.52 -9.55 0.40
CA SER A 143 6.56 -9.86 -0.59
C SER A 143 7.08 -11.28 -0.45
N THR A 144 7.27 -11.76 0.77
CA THR A 144 7.72 -13.13 1.05
C THR A 144 6.67 -14.16 0.63
N VAL A 145 5.38 -13.90 0.86
CA VAL A 145 4.31 -14.80 0.39
C VAL A 145 4.28 -14.87 -1.14
N LEU A 146 4.33 -13.73 -1.82
CA LEU A 146 4.38 -13.68 -3.29
C LEU A 146 5.61 -14.43 -3.82
N GLY A 147 6.79 -14.17 -3.26
CA GLY A 147 8.03 -14.83 -3.62
C GLY A 147 7.99 -16.35 -3.36
N ALA A 148 7.47 -16.79 -2.21
CA ALA A 148 7.40 -18.21 -1.86
C ALA A 148 6.52 -19.01 -2.83
N ILE A 149 5.37 -18.45 -3.26
CA ILE A 149 4.50 -19.07 -4.26
C ILE A 149 5.19 -19.13 -5.61
N ALA A 150 5.91 -18.07 -5.97
CA ALA A 150 6.65 -18.04 -7.23
C ALA A 150 7.83 -19.04 -7.24
N VAL A 151 8.52 -19.24 -6.11
CA VAL A 151 9.52 -20.30 -5.93
C VAL A 151 8.88 -21.68 -6.06
N ALA A 152 7.81 -21.95 -5.31
CA ALA A 152 7.12 -23.24 -5.33
C ALA A 152 6.64 -23.60 -6.75
N SER A 153 6.05 -22.64 -7.46
CA SER A 153 5.63 -22.84 -8.85
C SER A 153 6.82 -23.02 -9.82
N SER A 154 7.97 -22.39 -9.58
CA SER A 154 9.18 -22.64 -10.39
C SER A 154 9.75 -24.03 -10.16
N LEU A 155 9.83 -24.48 -8.90
CA LEU A 155 10.34 -25.80 -8.57
C LEU A 155 9.42 -26.90 -9.11
N LEU A 156 8.10 -26.71 -9.03
CA LEU A 156 7.13 -27.64 -9.61
C LEU A 156 7.26 -27.71 -11.14
N MET A 157 7.45 -26.58 -11.82
CA MET A 157 7.69 -26.58 -13.28
C MET A 157 9.00 -27.31 -13.62
N LEU A 158 10.06 -27.09 -12.85
CA LEU A 158 11.33 -27.79 -13.05
C LEU A 158 11.15 -29.30 -12.92
N TRP A 159 10.46 -29.75 -11.87
CA TRP A 159 10.16 -31.17 -11.67
C TRP A 159 9.36 -31.75 -12.85
N LEU A 160 8.30 -31.06 -13.30
CA LEU A 160 7.51 -31.49 -14.45
C LEU A 160 8.36 -31.60 -15.72
N CYS A 161 9.25 -30.64 -15.98
CA CYS A 161 10.13 -30.67 -17.15
C CYS A 161 11.17 -31.80 -17.08
N LEU A 162 11.71 -32.08 -15.90
CA LEU A 162 12.66 -33.18 -15.70
C LEU A 162 11.98 -34.56 -15.83
N ASP A 163 10.76 -34.71 -15.32
CA ASP A 163 9.95 -35.94 -15.45
C ASP A 163 9.29 -36.09 -16.85
N SER A 164 9.62 -35.23 -17.82
CA SER A 164 8.96 -35.22 -19.14
C SER A 164 9.08 -36.52 -19.95
N PHE A 165 10.11 -37.33 -19.68
CA PHE A 165 10.32 -38.62 -20.37
C PHE A 165 9.57 -39.80 -19.74
N ASN A 166 8.96 -39.61 -18.57
CA ASN A 166 8.18 -40.65 -17.93
C ASN A 166 6.85 -40.85 -18.67
N SER A 167 6.59 -42.09 -19.14
CA SER A 167 5.36 -42.40 -19.89
C SER A 167 4.07 -42.21 -19.09
N TYR A 168 4.14 -42.25 -17.76
CA TYR A 168 3.01 -41.96 -16.87
C TYR A 168 2.97 -40.50 -16.40
N GLY A 169 3.98 -39.71 -16.78
CA GLY A 169 4.16 -38.33 -16.37
C GLY A 169 3.06 -37.40 -16.88
N PHE A 170 2.82 -36.33 -16.14
CA PHE A 170 1.76 -35.36 -16.43
C PHE A 170 1.89 -34.70 -17.81
N LEU A 171 3.13 -34.40 -18.24
CA LEU A 171 3.37 -33.80 -19.56
C LEU A 171 3.03 -34.76 -20.71
N HIS A 172 3.32 -36.06 -20.55
CA HIS A 172 3.01 -37.06 -21.56
C HIS A 172 1.49 -37.28 -21.69
N GLN A 173 0.75 -37.23 -20.57
CA GLN A 173 -0.73 -37.27 -20.59
C GLN A 173 -1.35 -36.09 -21.34
N LEU A 174 -0.66 -34.94 -21.37
CA LEU A 174 -1.05 -33.77 -22.15
C LEU A 174 -0.61 -33.85 -23.62
N GLY A 175 0.04 -34.93 -24.05
CA GLY A 175 0.52 -35.15 -25.41
C GLY A 175 1.75 -34.33 -25.77
N LEU A 176 2.53 -33.88 -24.79
CA LEU A 176 3.77 -33.14 -25.00
C LEU A 176 4.95 -34.10 -25.13
N ASP A 177 5.86 -33.79 -26.06
CA ASP A 177 7.08 -34.56 -26.29
C ASP A 177 8.08 -34.41 -25.13
N GLY A 178 8.92 -35.43 -24.95
CA GLY A 178 10.02 -35.41 -23.97
C GLY A 178 11.02 -34.29 -24.25
N LEU A 179 11.43 -33.57 -23.20
CA LEU A 179 12.26 -32.37 -23.31
C LEU A 179 13.72 -32.68 -22.98
N ASN A 180 14.63 -32.38 -23.92
CA ASN A 180 16.06 -32.46 -23.63
C ASN A 180 16.47 -31.48 -22.52
N TYR A 181 17.56 -31.75 -21.80
CA TYR A 181 18.06 -30.85 -20.74
C TYR A 181 18.23 -29.38 -21.20
N SER A 182 18.72 -29.16 -22.43
CA SER A 182 18.83 -27.82 -23.02
C SER A 182 17.49 -27.11 -23.24
N GLN A 183 16.43 -27.86 -23.50
CA GLN A 183 15.06 -27.34 -23.62
C GLN A 183 14.44 -27.12 -22.23
N VAL A 184 14.76 -27.96 -21.23
CA VAL A 184 14.38 -27.73 -19.82
C VAL A 184 14.96 -26.40 -19.32
N MET A 185 16.23 -26.11 -19.59
CA MET A 185 16.83 -24.81 -19.24
C MET A 185 16.08 -23.64 -19.87
N MET A 186 15.68 -23.77 -21.14
CA MET A 186 14.88 -22.75 -21.84
C MET A 186 13.46 -22.62 -21.27
N ALA A 187 12.82 -23.73 -20.93
CA ALA A 187 11.50 -23.72 -20.30
C ALA A 187 11.53 -22.99 -18.96
N MET A 188 12.58 -23.21 -18.16
CA MET A 188 12.76 -22.52 -16.89
C MET A 188 13.06 -21.03 -17.08
N TYR A 189 13.86 -20.65 -18.08
CA TYR A 189 14.04 -19.24 -18.44
C TYR A 189 12.70 -18.56 -18.76
N LEU A 190 11.89 -19.16 -19.64
CA LEU A 190 10.61 -18.60 -20.04
C LEU A 190 9.65 -18.50 -18.86
N LYS A 191 9.56 -19.57 -18.05
CA LYS A 191 8.74 -19.59 -16.84
C LYS A 191 9.11 -18.46 -15.89
N VAL A 192 10.39 -18.35 -15.53
CA VAL A 192 10.87 -17.33 -14.58
C VAL A 192 10.59 -15.94 -15.13
N SER A 193 10.89 -15.69 -16.40
CA SER A 193 10.62 -14.40 -17.04
C SER A 193 9.14 -14.03 -17.03
N LEU A 194 8.24 -14.93 -17.43
CA LEU A 194 6.80 -14.68 -17.43
C LEU A 194 6.26 -14.48 -16.00
N SER A 195 6.71 -15.30 -15.05
CA SER A 195 6.33 -15.24 -13.64
C SER A 195 6.61 -13.86 -13.03
N ASP A 196 7.78 -13.28 -13.32
CA ASP A 196 8.15 -11.94 -12.85
C ASP A 196 7.19 -10.89 -13.42
N PHE A 197 6.91 -10.93 -14.73
CA PHE A 197 5.99 -9.98 -15.37
C PHE A 197 4.57 -10.05 -14.82
N PHE A 198 4.06 -11.26 -14.54
CA PHE A 198 2.77 -11.44 -13.89
C PHE A 198 2.78 -10.92 -12.44
N THR A 199 3.87 -11.13 -11.71
CA THR A 199 4.02 -10.69 -10.32
C THR A 199 3.90 -9.16 -10.18
N VAL A 200 4.31 -8.37 -11.18
CA VAL A 200 4.08 -6.92 -11.21
C VAL A 200 2.60 -6.59 -11.04
N PHE A 201 1.70 -7.30 -11.73
CA PHE A 201 0.25 -7.05 -11.65
C PHE A 201 -0.34 -7.44 -10.30
N ALA A 202 0.14 -8.52 -9.70
CA ALA A 202 -0.27 -8.93 -8.37
C ALA A 202 0.16 -7.90 -7.31
N ALA A 203 1.39 -7.38 -7.39
CA ALA A 203 1.97 -6.45 -6.42
C ALA A 203 1.34 -5.04 -6.42
N ARG A 204 0.58 -4.67 -7.45
CA ARG A 204 0.03 -3.31 -7.63
C ARG A 204 -1.13 -2.93 -6.72
N THR A 205 -1.83 -3.91 -6.17
CA THR A 205 -3.11 -3.69 -5.50
C THR A 205 -3.19 -4.53 -4.23
N HIS A 206 -3.79 -3.97 -3.18
CA HIS A 206 -4.08 -4.71 -1.94
C HIS A 206 -5.21 -5.73 -2.12
N ARG A 207 -6.14 -5.44 -3.05
CA ARG A 207 -7.22 -6.36 -3.45
C ARG A 207 -6.78 -7.18 -4.66
N PHE A 208 -7.71 -7.91 -5.28
CA PHE A 208 -7.43 -8.58 -6.55
C PHE A 208 -6.89 -7.61 -7.61
N CYS A 209 -6.02 -8.10 -8.47
CA CYS A 209 -5.38 -7.32 -9.53
C CYS A 209 -6.39 -6.62 -10.46
N TRP A 210 -7.56 -7.22 -10.73
CA TRP A 210 -8.62 -6.62 -11.55
C TRP A 210 -9.37 -5.45 -10.88
N SER A 211 -9.13 -5.18 -9.60
CA SER A 211 -9.78 -4.05 -8.92
C SER A 211 -9.38 -2.69 -9.49
N ARG A 212 -8.22 -2.61 -10.14
CA ARG A 212 -7.71 -1.38 -10.75
C ARG A 212 -7.16 -1.65 -12.13
N ILE A 213 -7.62 -0.87 -13.10
CA ILE A 213 -7.13 -0.94 -14.47
C ILE A 213 -5.66 -0.50 -14.51
N PRO A 214 -4.79 -1.27 -15.20
CA PRO A 214 -3.39 -0.92 -15.33
C PRO A 214 -3.13 0.35 -16.12
N GLY A 215 -2.06 1.08 -15.77
CA GLY A 215 -1.56 2.18 -16.58
C GLY A 215 -1.10 1.69 -17.96
N LEU A 216 -1.33 2.51 -19.00
CA LEU A 216 -0.99 2.17 -20.39
C LEU A 216 0.50 1.84 -20.57
N ALA A 217 1.38 2.60 -19.90
CA ALA A 217 2.82 2.36 -19.95
C ALA A 217 3.19 0.96 -19.44
N LEU A 218 2.52 0.48 -18.38
CA LEU A 218 2.78 -0.84 -17.81
C LEU A 218 2.20 -1.96 -18.66
N VAL A 219 1.01 -1.79 -19.26
CA VAL A 219 0.49 -2.77 -20.23
C VAL A 219 1.41 -2.84 -21.44
N GLY A 220 1.86 -1.70 -21.97
CA GLY A 220 2.82 -1.65 -23.08
C GLY A 220 4.11 -2.39 -22.74
N ALA A 221 4.74 -2.05 -21.61
CA ALA A 221 5.96 -2.72 -21.17
C ALA A 221 5.78 -4.23 -20.96
N PHE A 222 4.67 -4.66 -20.34
CA PHE A 222 4.33 -6.06 -20.18
C PHE A 222 4.19 -6.78 -21.52
N THR A 223 3.44 -6.22 -22.47
CA THR A 223 3.24 -6.83 -23.78
C THR A 223 4.55 -6.95 -24.56
N VAL A 224 5.39 -5.91 -24.57
CA VAL A 224 6.70 -5.95 -25.22
C VAL A 224 7.60 -6.99 -24.55
N ALA A 225 7.71 -6.97 -23.23
CA ALA A 225 8.62 -7.87 -22.51
C ALA A 225 8.20 -9.35 -22.64
N THR A 226 6.90 -9.65 -22.53
CA THR A 226 6.38 -11.01 -22.68
C THR A 226 6.53 -11.52 -24.12
N VAL A 227 6.25 -10.69 -25.12
CA VAL A 227 6.47 -11.03 -26.53
C VAL A 227 7.96 -11.27 -26.79
N CYS A 228 8.84 -10.37 -26.34
CA CYS A 228 10.28 -10.55 -26.44
C CYS A 228 10.75 -11.86 -25.79
N SER A 229 10.31 -12.18 -24.57
CA SER A 229 10.66 -13.44 -23.91
C SER A 229 10.18 -14.66 -24.68
N THR A 230 8.95 -14.65 -25.22
CA THR A 230 8.44 -15.77 -26.02
C THR A 230 9.19 -15.95 -27.33
N LEU A 231 9.54 -14.86 -28.01
CA LEU A 231 10.31 -14.90 -29.26
C LEU A 231 11.75 -15.37 -29.00
N LEU A 232 12.38 -14.89 -27.92
CA LEU A 232 13.69 -15.38 -27.48
C LEU A 232 13.66 -16.89 -27.21
N SER A 233 12.60 -17.40 -26.58
CA SER A 233 12.46 -18.84 -26.32
C SER A 233 12.23 -19.69 -27.56
N ARG A 234 11.59 -19.14 -28.60
CA ARG A 234 11.37 -19.85 -29.86
C ARG A 234 12.56 -19.78 -30.81
N TYR A 235 13.16 -18.60 -30.96
CA TYR A 235 14.18 -18.30 -31.97
C TYR A 235 15.60 -18.18 -31.38
N TRP A 236 15.83 -18.80 -30.21
CA TRP A 236 17.11 -18.71 -29.50
C TRP A 236 18.32 -19.06 -30.37
N GLU A 237 18.22 -20.14 -31.14
CA GLU A 237 19.29 -20.64 -32.02
C GLU A 237 19.58 -19.69 -33.18
N ASP A 238 18.57 -18.96 -33.66
CA ASP A 238 18.73 -18.00 -34.76
C ASP A 238 19.29 -16.65 -34.27
N ILE A 239 18.95 -16.25 -33.04
CA ILE A 239 19.31 -14.95 -32.47
C ILE A 239 20.75 -14.96 -31.95
N ILE A 240 21.12 -16.04 -31.27
CA ILE A 240 22.46 -16.20 -30.73
C ILE A 240 23.14 -17.15 -31.70
N ASP A 241 23.86 -16.58 -32.67
CA ASP A 241 24.55 -17.25 -33.77
C ASP A 241 25.60 -18.27 -33.28
N ILE A 242 25.14 -19.37 -32.71
CA ILE A 242 25.94 -20.51 -32.28
C ILE A 242 25.95 -21.49 -33.46
N HIS A 243 26.37 -21.01 -34.64
CA HIS A 243 26.52 -21.85 -35.83
C HIS A 243 27.73 -22.82 -35.76
N SER A 244 28.50 -22.87 -34.66
CA SER A 244 29.77 -23.61 -34.62
C SER A 244 30.07 -24.48 -33.41
N HIS A 245 29.11 -24.79 -32.52
CA HIS A 245 29.40 -25.63 -31.35
C HIS A 245 28.57 -26.90 -31.31
N SER A 246 29.29 -28.03 -31.38
CA SER A 246 28.84 -29.42 -31.27
C SER A 246 27.55 -29.58 -30.45
N HIS A 247 26.58 -30.31 -31.02
CA HIS A 247 25.30 -30.72 -30.43
C HIS A 247 25.41 -31.43 -29.05
N SER A 248 26.62 -31.66 -28.53
CA SER A 248 26.89 -32.40 -27.30
C SER A 248 27.15 -31.54 -26.05
N ASN A 249 27.11 -30.21 -26.12
CA ASN A 249 27.43 -29.35 -24.98
C ASN A 249 26.19 -28.92 -24.19
N TYR A 250 25.97 -29.50 -23.00
CA TYR A 250 24.89 -29.16 -22.05
C TYR A 250 24.94 -27.75 -21.44
N ASN A 251 25.84 -26.90 -21.92
CA ASN A 251 25.98 -25.53 -21.45
C ASN A 251 25.14 -24.54 -22.27
N TYR A 252 24.40 -25.01 -23.27
CA TYR A 252 23.60 -24.17 -24.16
C TYR A 252 22.11 -24.48 -24.03
N MET A 253 21.29 -23.44 -24.10
CA MET A 253 19.84 -23.54 -24.16
C MET A 253 19.41 -23.81 -25.60
N ARG A 254 18.30 -24.53 -25.77
CA ARG A 254 17.74 -24.88 -27.08
C ARG A 254 16.35 -24.29 -27.26
N SER A 255 15.95 -24.05 -28.50
CA SER A 255 14.60 -23.57 -28.84
C SER A 255 13.50 -24.51 -28.34
N LEU A 256 12.37 -23.92 -27.95
CA LEU A 256 11.14 -24.63 -27.56
C LEU A 256 10.15 -24.72 -28.72
N HIS A 257 9.32 -25.75 -28.70
CA HIS A 257 8.14 -25.87 -29.57
C HIS A 257 6.99 -25.01 -29.03
N TRP A 258 6.08 -24.61 -29.92
CA TRP A 258 4.94 -23.76 -29.59
C TRP A 258 4.00 -24.40 -28.56
N ASP A 259 3.88 -25.73 -28.57
CA ASP A 259 3.02 -26.46 -27.63
C ASP A 259 3.49 -26.30 -26.19
N MET A 260 4.81 -26.42 -25.97
CA MET A 260 5.42 -26.21 -24.65
C MET A 260 5.39 -24.74 -24.23
N ILE A 261 5.58 -23.80 -25.16
CA ILE A 261 5.45 -22.36 -24.88
C ILE A 261 4.03 -22.03 -24.42
N GLY A 262 3.01 -22.56 -25.12
CA GLY A 262 1.60 -22.41 -24.76
C GLY A 262 1.28 -23.00 -23.39
N PHE A 263 1.82 -24.18 -23.09
CA PHE A 263 1.71 -24.81 -21.77
C PHE A 263 2.31 -23.94 -20.66
N ILE A 264 3.53 -23.42 -20.85
CA ILE A 264 4.20 -22.55 -19.85
C ILE A 264 3.38 -21.28 -19.63
N TRP A 265 2.81 -20.68 -20.68
CA TRP A 265 1.91 -19.53 -20.55
C TRP A 265 0.67 -19.84 -19.72
N ALA A 266 -0.03 -20.93 -20.02
CA ALA A 266 -1.20 -21.35 -19.28
C ALA A 266 -0.85 -21.63 -17.80
N TYR A 267 0.27 -22.30 -17.56
CA TYR A 267 0.78 -22.57 -16.23
C TYR A 267 1.07 -21.28 -15.44
N CYS A 268 1.79 -20.33 -16.04
CA CYS A 268 2.09 -19.04 -15.41
C CYS A 268 0.81 -18.24 -15.13
N ALA A 269 -0.16 -18.26 -16.05
CA ALA A 269 -1.44 -17.60 -15.84
C ALA A 269 -2.22 -18.21 -14.66
N ILE A 270 -2.28 -19.55 -14.53
CA ILE A 270 -2.95 -20.22 -13.41
C ILE A 270 -2.26 -19.87 -12.08
N TRP A 271 -0.93 -19.98 -12.03
CA TRP A 271 -0.18 -19.66 -10.82
C TRP A 271 -0.24 -18.18 -10.44
N PHE A 272 -0.35 -17.29 -11.42
CA PHE A 272 -0.62 -15.88 -11.18
C PHE A 272 -1.95 -15.66 -10.45
N LEU A 273 -3.02 -16.38 -10.83
CA LEU A 273 -4.31 -16.30 -10.11
C LEU A 273 -4.18 -16.79 -8.66
N ILE A 274 -3.45 -17.89 -8.45
CA ILE A 274 -3.17 -18.45 -7.11
C ILE A 274 -2.38 -17.43 -6.28
N GLN A 275 -1.38 -16.81 -6.88
CA GLN A 275 -0.54 -15.81 -6.24
C GLN A 275 -1.34 -14.54 -5.87
N ASP A 276 -2.22 -14.06 -6.76
CA ASP A 276 -3.10 -12.92 -6.48
C ASP A 276 -4.11 -13.24 -5.36
N LEU A 277 -4.66 -14.46 -5.36
CA LEU A 277 -5.54 -14.95 -4.29
C LEU A 277 -4.82 -15.02 -2.93
N ALA A 278 -3.63 -15.62 -2.89
CA ALA A 278 -2.86 -15.76 -1.66
C ALA A 278 -2.44 -14.42 -1.08
N LYS A 279 -2.13 -13.44 -1.94
CA LYS A 279 -1.90 -12.05 -1.53
C LYS A 279 -3.14 -11.46 -0.85
N VAL A 280 -4.33 -11.61 -1.43
CA VAL A 280 -5.58 -11.11 -0.83
C VAL A 280 -5.86 -11.77 0.52
N ILE A 281 -5.62 -13.09 0.63
CA ILE A 281 -5.75 -13.82 1.90
C ILE A 281 -4.76 -13.27 2.93
N THR A 282 -3.51 -13.04 2.53
CA THR A 282 -2.45 -12.47 3.40
C THR A 282 -2.87 -11.11 3.93
N TYR A 283 -3.35 -10.21 3.06
CA TYR A 283 -3.86 -8.90 3.51
C TYR A 283 -5.03 -9.06 4.49
N LYS A 284 -6.00 -9.93 4.20
CA LYS A 284 -7.14 -10.18 5.10
C LYS A 284 -6.68 -10.72 6.46
N PHE A 285 -5.70 -11.62 6.47
CA PHE A 285 -5.10 -12.17 7.68
C PHE A 285 -4.37 -11.11 8.49
N MET A 286 -3.62 -10.23 7.84
CA MET A 286 -2.89 -9.13 8.48
C MET A 286 -3.82 -8.08 9.08
N TYR A 287 -4.95 -7.79 8.41
CA TYR A 287 -5.99 -6.94 8.98
C TYR A 287 -6.65 -7.60 10.20
N SER A 288 -6.84 -8.92 10.19
CA SER A 288 -7.42 -9.67 11.32
C SER A 288 -6.50 -9.79 12.53
N THR A 289 -5.18 -9.83 12.32
CA THR A 289 -4.18 -10.03 13.39
C THR A 289 -3.65 -8.72 13.97
N GLY A 290 -4.03 -7.56 13.40
CA GLY A 290 -3.58 -6.24 13.87
C GLY A 290 -2.13 -5.90 13.53
N ILE A 291 -1.47 -6.72 12.70
CA ILE A 291 -0.08 -6.49 12.25
C ILE A 291 -0.02 -5.33 11.25
N SER A 292 -1.10 -5.08 10.48
CA SER A 292 -1.17 -3.96 9.55
C SER A 292 -1.43 -2.64 10.28
N THR A 293 -0.56 -1.67 10.03
CA THR A 293 -0.45 -0.37 10.74
C THR A 293 -1.65 0.56 10.50
N ASP A 294 -2.51 0.25 9.53
CA ASP A 294 -3.71 1.03 9.20
C ASP A 294 -4.80 0.94 10.30
N ASN A 295 -4.90 -0.20 11.00
CA ASN A 295 -5.96 -0.41 12.00
C ASN A 295 -5.66 0.29 13.34
N ILE A 296 -4.40 0.34 13.75
CA ILE A 296 -4.02 0.95 15.04
C ILE A 296 -4.24 2.46 14.98
N HIS A 297 -3.86 3.11 13.88
CA HIS A 297 -4.07 4.55 13.73
C HIS A 297 -5.53 4.90 13.45
N THR A 298 -6.32 4.10 12.72
CA THR A 298 -7.73 4.44 12.48
C THR A 298 -8.58 4.32 13.75
N ALA A 299 -8.37 3.27 14.57
CA ALA A 299 -9.05 3.16 15.86
C ALA A 299 -8.62 4.28 16.82
N THR A 300 -7.32 4.55 16.92
CA THR A 300 -6.79 5.62 17.80
C THR A 300 -7.19 7.02 17.31
N GLU A 301 -7.23 7.26 16.00
CA GLU A 301 -7.69 8.52 15.40
C GLU A 301 -9.20 8.69 15.51
N MET A 302 -10.00 7.62 15.43
CA MET A 302 -11.43 7.69 15.69
C MET A 302 -11.69 8.00 17.16
N VAL A 303 -11.01 7.32 18.08
CA VAL A 303 -11.09 7.62 19.52
C VAL A 303 -10.60 9.04 19.82
N LYS A 304 -9.52 9.50 19.18
CA LYS A 304 -8.99 10.86 19.33
C LYS A 304 -9.91 11.92 18.71
N LYS A 305 -10.56 11.64 17.57
CA LYS A 305 -11.58 12.51 16.97
C LYS A 305 -12.85 12.55 17.79
N GLU A 306 -13.27 11.43 18.38
CA GLU A 306 -14.39 11.38 19.31
C GLU A 306 -14.07 12.13 20.60
N ALA A 307 -12.87 11.96 21.16
CA ALA A 307 -12.40 12.72 22.31
C ALA A 307 -12.26 14.22 21.99
N MET A 308 -11.76 14.61 20.81
CA MET A 308 -11.72 16.00 20.38
C MET A 308 -13.10 16.57 20.07
N ARG A 309 -14.04 15.77 19.54
CA ARG A 309 -15.45 16.19 19.37
C ARG A 309 -16.09 16.41 20.73
N ALA A 310 -15.92 15.48 21.68
CA ALA A 310 -16.38 15.65 23.06
C ALA A 310 -15.78 16.91 23.69
N ALA A 311 -14.46 17.10 23.62
CA ALA A 311 -13.79 18.28 24.16
C ALA A 311 -14.19 19.59 23.47
N ARG A 312 -14.47 19.58 22.16
CA ARG A 312 -14.96 20.75 21.41
C ARG A 312 -16.41 21.08 21.78
N THR A 313 -17.22 20.07 22.00
CA THR A 313 -18.61 20.22 22.46
C THR A 313 -18.61 20.82 23.87
N ASP A 314 -17.79 20.29 24.78
CA ASP A 314 -17.63 20.83 26.13
C ASP A 314 -17.04 22.26 26.12
N SER A 315 -16.08 22.55 25.22
CA SER A 315 -15.50 23.89 25.07
C SER A 315 -16.48 24.90 24.46
N GLU A 316 -17.34 24.50 23.52
CA GLU A 316 -18.41 25.35 22.96
C GLU A 316 -19.48 25.65 24.02
N TYR A 317 -19.84 24.69 24.88
CA TYR A 317 -20.72 24.97 26.02
C TYR A 317 -20.09 25.90 27.06
N VAL A 318 -18.79 25.76 27.36
CA VAL A 318 -18.08 26.63 28.31
C VAL A 318 -17.83 28.04 27.74
N THR A 319 -17.53 28.18 26.45
CA THR A 319 -17.36 29.50 25.82
C THR A 319 -18.69 30.21 25.60
N THR A 320 -19.76 29.51 25.20
CA THR A 320 -21.09 30.12 25.05
C THR A 320 -21.67 30.53 26.41
N ALA A 321 -21.45 29.74 27.47
CA ALA A 321 -21.81 30.13 28.84
C ALA A 321 -21.07 31.40 29.29
N HIS A 322 -19.84 31.64 28.82
CA HIS A 322 -19.08 32.83 29.17
C HIS A 322 -19.55 34.11 28.46
N TYR A 323 -20.27 33.98 27.33
CA TYR A 323 -20.88 35.11 26.59
C TYR A 323 -22.32 35.40 27.01
N LEU A 324 -23.05 34.41 27.56
CA LEU A 324 -24.43 34.55 28.04
C LEU A 324 -24.56 35.25 29.41
N ASP A 325 -23.44 35.64 30.00
CA ASP A 325 -23.34 36.38 31.27
C ASP A 325 -22.94 37.86 31.06
N ARG A 326 -22.84 38.33 29.81
CA ARG A 326 -22.60 39.73 29.46
C ARG A 326 -23.90 40.50 29.25
N ASP A 327 -23.90 41.78 29.63
CA ASP A 327 -25.04 42.67 29.43
C ASP A 327 -25.48 42.69 27.96
N PRO A 328 -26.78 42.53 27.63
CA PRO A 328 -27.30 42.43 26.26
C PRO A 328 -26.93 43.59 25.33
N ASN A 329 -26.60 44.74 25.92
CA ASN A 329 -26.24 45.97 25.21
C ASN A 329 -24.79 46.00 24.69
N GLU A 330 -23.95 45.03 25.07
CA GLU A 330 -22.53 44.94 24.64
C GLU A 330 -22.27 43.89 23.55
N LEU A 331 -23.31 43.16 23.09
CA LEU A 331 -23.14 42.12 22.06
C LEU A 331 -23.25 42.68 20.62
N PRO A 332 -22.46 42.17 19.66
CA PRO A 332 -22.61 42.53 18.26
C PRO A 332 -23.98 42.08 17.73
N PRO A 333 -24.58 42.82 16.78
CA PRO A 333 -25.98 42.65 16.35
C PRO A 333 -26.43 41.22 15.98
N PRO A 334 -25.64 40.36 15.29
CA PRO A 334 -26.08 39.00 14.98
C PRO A 334 -26.18 38.07 16.21
N LEU A 335 -25.49 38.39 17.31
CA LEU A 335 -25.55 37.61 18.56
C LEU A 335 -26.79 37.98 19.40
N VAL A 336 -27.29 39.21 19.30
CA VAL A 336 -28.51 39.64 20.01
C VAL A 336 -29.75 38.89 19.53
N ASP A 337 -29.89 38.70 18.21
CA ASP A 337 -31.00 37.92 17.61
C ASP A 337 -30.90 36.43 17.99
N ALA A 338 -29.68 35.90 18.10
CA ALA A 338 -29.48 34.52 18.55
C ALA A 338 -29.88 34.31 20.02
N VAL A 339 -29.51 35.23 20.91
CA VAL A 339 -29.89 35.19 22.34
C VAL A 339 -31.41 35.31 22.51
N GLN A 340 -32.07 36.21 21.79
CA GLN A 340 -33.52 36.37 21.84
C GLN A 340 -34.27 35.12 21.35
N ARG A 341 -33.75 34.43 20.32
CA ARG A 341 -34.33 33.17 19.84
C ARG A 341 -34.18 32.03 20.85
N ILE A 342 -33.05 31.99 21.56
CA ILE A 342 -32.80 31.00 22.62
C ILE A 342 -33.76 31.25 23.80
N ASP A 343 -33.89 32.49 24.29
CA ASP A 343 -34.84 32.84 25.36
C ASP A 343 -36.29 32.49 24.96
N HIS A 344 -36.66 32.73 23.71
CA HIS A 344 -37.99 32.36 23.21
C HIS A 344 -38.20 30.85 23.20
N LEU A 345 -37.21 30.07 22.76
CA LEU A 345 -37.24 28.61 22.77
C LEU A 345 -37.32 28.05 24.19
N GLU A 346 -36.54 28.60 25.14
CA GLU A 346 -36.60 28.20 26.55
C GLU A 346 -37.99 28.46 27.14
N THR A 347 -38.59 29.62 26.86
CA THR A 347 -39.95 29.95 27.30
C THR A 347 -41.00 28.99 26.73
N VAL A 348 -40.84 28.58 25.48
CA VAL A 348 -41.74 27.62 24.80
C VAL A 348 -41.58 26.22 25.39
N ILE A 349 -40.35 25.79 25.64
CA ILE A 349 -40.02 24.51 26.27
C ILE A 349 -40.57 24.46 27.69
N GLU A 350 -40.43 25.53 28.48
CA GLU A 350 -40.95 25.59 29.85
C GLU A 350 -42.49 25.53 29.87
N LYS A 351 -43.15 26.26 28.96
CA LYS A 351 -44.61 26.16 28.79
C LYS A 351 -45.07 24.76 28.37
N LEU A 352 -44.38 24.13 27.41
CA LEU A 352 -44.69 22.77 26.98
C LEU A 352 -44.47 21.75 28.10
N THR A 353 -43.40 21.90 28.87
CA THR A 353 -43.09 21.04 30.01
C THR A 353 -44.18 21.16 31.09
N ASN A 354 -44.64 22.38 31.38
CA ASN A 354 -45.72 22.62 32.34
C ASN A 354 -47.08 22.11 31.85
N ILE A 355 -47.31 22.03 30.54
CA ILE A 355 -48.52 21.44 29.95
C ILE A 355 -48.46 19.90 29.99
N LEU A 356 -47.30 19.32 29.69
CA LEU A 356 -47.10 17.87 29.62
C LEU A 356 -46.95 17.21 30.99
N PHE A 357 -46.41 17.93 31.97
CA PHE A 357 -46.14 17.43 33.33
C PHE A 357 -46.67 18.42 34.39
N PRO A 358 -47.99 18.57 34.54
CA PRO A 358 -48.60 19.54 35.45
C PRO A 358 -48.31 19.28 36.93
N ASP A 359 -48.02 18.01 37.30
CA ASP A 359 -47.72 17.60 38.68
C ASP A 359 -46.24 17.76 39.04
N GLY A 360 -45.39 18.22 38.11
CA GLY A 360 -43.96 18.48 38.34
C GLY A 360 -43.04 17.25 38.30
N ASP A 361 -43.59 16.04 38.16
CA ASP A 361 -42.83 14.80 38.00
C ASP A 361 -42.38 14.61 36.54
N VAL A 362 -41.23 15.22 36.22
CA VAL A 362 -40.58 15.07 34.91
C VAL A 362 -39.70 13.81 34.92
N PRO A 363 -39.86 12.87 33.97
CA PRO A 363 -39.04 11.66 33.90
C PRO A 363 -37.54 11.98 33.75
N PRO A 364 -36.63 11.16 34.30
CA PRO A 364 -35.19 11.44 34.32
C PRO A 364 -34.56 11.62 32.93
N GLU A 365 -35.20 11.06 31.90
CA GLU A 365 -34.81 11.17 30.48
C GLU A 365 -35.01 12.59 29.91
N PHE A 366 -35.92 13.39 30.48
CA PHE A 366 -36.24 14.75 30.04
C PHE A 366 -35.58 15.85 30.91
N THR A 367 -34.90 15.48 32.00
CA THR A 367 -34.24 16.43 32.92
C THR A 367 -33.10 17.22 32.26
N PHE A 368 -32.49 16.68 31.20
CA PHE A 368 -31.45 17.36 30.41
C PHE A 368 -31.96 18.56 29.60
N ILE A 369 -33.29 18.74 29.51
CA ILE A 369 -33.94 19.82 28.77
C ILE A 369 -34.20 21.05 29.67
N ARG A 370 -33.94 20.97 30.99
CA ARG A 370 -33.99 22.18 31.83
C ARG A 370 -32.84 23.12 31.44
N PRO A 371 -33.12 24.38 31.14
CA PRO A 371 -32.07 25.34 30.82
C PRO A 371 -31.13 25.49 32.02
N THR A 372 -29.84 25.27 31.75
CA THR A 372 -28.74 25.11 32.71
C THR A 372 -28.43 26.38 33.52
N ARG A 373 -29.19 27.47 33.33
CA ARG A 373 -29.05 28.73 34.07
C ARG A 373 -29.39 28.61 35.56
N THR A 374 -30.20 27.63 35.96
CA THR A 374 -30.56 27.43 37.37
C THR A 374 -29.49 26.66 38.16
N LEU A 375 -28.65 25.85 37.51
CA LEU A 375 -27.57 25.09 38.15
C LEU A 375 -26.36 25.97 38.55
N THR A 376 -26.15 27.11 37.89
CA THR A 376 -25.09 28.06 38.25
C THR A 376 -25.45 28.95 39.45
N ALA A 377 -26.74 29.19 39.69
CA ALA A 377 -27.20 29.92 40.88
C ALA A 377 -26.89 29.16 42.19
N ASP A 378 -27.01 27.82 42.17
CA ASP A 378 -26.69 26.97 43.32
C ASP A 378 -25.19 26.88 43.61
N ARG A 379 -24.34 27.05 42.58
CA ARG A 379 -22.87 27.06 42.75
C ARG A 379 -22.39 28.33 43.46
N HIS A 380 -23.06 29.47 43.24
CA HIS A 380 -22.81 30.71 43.98
C HIS A 380 -23.29 30.64 45.45
N MET A 381 -24.34 29.86 45.73
CA MET A 381 -24.81 29.62 47.09
C MET A 381 -23.86 28.67 47.86
N LEU A 382 -23.32 27.64 47.19
CA LEU A 382 -22.32 26.73 47.75
C LEU A 382 -20.95 27.40 47.96
N MET A 383 -20.53 28.33 47.10
CA MET A 383 -19.31 29.12 47.34
C MET A 383 -19.46 30.14 48.48
N ARG A 384 -20.67 30.62 48.78
CA ARG A 384 -20.92 31.48 49.95
C ARG A 384 -20.89 30.75 51.29
N MET A 385 -21.07 29.43 51.31
CA MET A 385 -20.92 28.63 52.53
C MET A 385 -19.45 28.26 52.83
N GLY A 386 -18.52 28.52 51.90
CA GLY A 386 -17.09 28.16 52.05
C GLY A 386 -16.15 29.24 52.58
N SER A 387 -16.58 30.50 52.77
CA SER A 387 -15.69 31.61 53.14
C SER A 387 -15.82 32.09 54.60
N GLY A 388 -16.15 31.18 55.52
CA GLY A 388 -16.41 31.48 56.93
C GLY A 388 -15.50 30.79 57.94
N ALA A 389 -14.22 30.57 57.65
CA ALA A 389 -13.17 30.20 58.63
C ALA A 389 -11.81 30.26 57.92
N GLY A 390 -10.74 30.87 58.38
CA GLY A 390 -10.44 31.64 59.57
C GLY A 390 -8.98 32.05 59.40
N SER A 391 -8.66 33.29 59.75
CA SER A 391 -7.30 33.83 59.82
C SER A 391 -6.41 32.93 60.70
N MET A 392 -5.20 32.60 60.24
CA MET A 392 -4.06 32.53 61.15
C MET A 392 -2.77 32.93 60.43
N ARG A 393 -2.34 34.17 60.71
CA ARG A 393 -0.93 34.56 60.73
C ARG A 393 -0.17 33.65 61.68
N VAL A 394 1.02 33.22 61.30
CA VAL A 394 2.21 33.27 62.17
C VAL A 394 3.39 33.71 61.29
N GLU A 395 4.22 34.54 61.92
CA GLU A 395 5.42 35.24 61.47
C GLU A 395 6.48 34.39 60.76
#